data_AF-A0A9J6DAL2-F1
#
_entry.id   AF-A0A9J6DAL2-F1
#
_cell.length_a   1.000
_cell.length_b   1.000
_cell.length_c   1.000
_cell.angle_alpha   90.00
_cell.angle_beta   90.00
_cell.angle_gamma   90.00
#
_symmetry.space_group_name_H-M   'P 1'
#
loop_
_entity.id
_entity.type
_entity.pdbx_description
1 polymer ?
#
loop_
_entity_poly.entity_id
_entity_poly.type
_entity_poly.pdbx_seq_one_letter_code
_entity_poly.pdbx_strand_id
1 'polypeptide(L)'
;MHQDVGSSGCPPSVSASKLTQVLRNSFIGENSRTCMIAMISPGLSSCQNSLNTLRYAGSVKKLAIEDSPELKPPSNEDEKMAMESEEDDNLALLRASNDGEVSDDMHTVNKRSPRAEIRKKRS
;
A
#
# COMPACT_ATOMS: atom_id res chain seq x y z
N MET A 1 40.24 31.26 15.71
CA MET A 1 40.56 30.27 14.67
C MET A 1 39.67 29.07 14.90
N HIS A 2 38.87 28.74 13.88
CA HIS A 2 38.07 27.54 13.64
C HIS A 2 37.08 27.08 14.72
N GLN A 3 35.81 27.44 14.50
CA GLN A 3 34.67 26.60 14.86
C GLN A 3 34.52 25.58 13.73
N ASP A 4 34.88 24.32 13.96
CA ASP A 4 34.64 23.24 12.98
C ASP A 4 33.30 22.56 13.26
N VAL A 5 32.33 23.02 12.46
CA VAL A 5 31.28 22.30 11.72
C VAL A 5 30.83 20.95 12.28
N GLY A 6 29.53 20.91 12.58
CA GLY A 6 28.81 19.75 13.06
C GLY A 6 29.02 18.49 12.22
N SER A 7 29.08 17.37 12.94
CA SER A 7 28.95 16.03 12.41
C SER A 7 27.59 15.90 11.72
N SER A 8 27.56 16.22 10.43
CA SER A 8 26.46 15.89 9.54
C SER A 8 26.44 14.37 9.41
N GLY A 9 25.48 13.76 10.10
CA GLY A 9 25.24 12.33 10.02
C GLY A 9 25.15 11.93 8.55
N CYS A 10 26.08 11.06 8.13
CA CYS A 10 26.10 10.49 6.81
C CYS A 10 24.69 9.96 6.48
N PRO A 11 24.02 10.45 5.42
CA PRO A 11 22.70 9.95 5.06
C PRO A 11 22.81 8.43 4.83
N PRO A 12 21.84 7.65 5.32
CA PRO A 12 21.90 6.19 5.28
C PRO A 12 22.25 5.73 3.87
N SER A 13 23.34 4.98 3.76
CA SER A 13 23.95 4.65 2.47
C SER A 13 23.01 3.74 1.68
N VAL A 14 22.33 4.28 0.67
CA VAL A 14 21.58 3.51 -0.33
C VAL A 14 22.60 2.79 -1.21
N SER A 15 23.15 1.69 -0.69
CA SER A 15 24.21 0.86 -1.27
C SER A 15 23.82 -0.62 -1.33
N ALA A 16 22.52 -0.91 -1.42
CA ALA A 16 22.02 -2.29 -1.39
C ALA A 16 22.29 -3.05 -2.70
N SER A 17 22.20 -2.36 -3.84
CA SER A 17 22.47 -2.94 -5.17
C SER A 17 22.72 -1.86 -6.23
N LYS A 18 23.31 -2.24 -7.37
CA LYS A 18 23.53 -1.31 -8.49
C LYS A 18 22.22 -0.71 -9.00
N LEU A 19 21.13 -1.47 -8.98
CA LEU A 19 19.78 -0.99 -9.29
C LEU A 19 19.37 0.17 -8.38
N THR A 20 19.54 0.02 -7.06
CA THR A 20 19.22 1.10 -6.10
C THR A 20 20.12 2.33 -6.24
N GLN A 21 21.35 2.16 -6.71
CA GLN A 21 22.23 3.29 -7.00
C GLN A 21 21.73 4.10 -8.21
N VAL A 22 21.28 3.41 -9.27
CA VAL A 22 20.73 4.05 -10.48
C VAL A 22 19.40 4.74 -10.18
N LEU A 23 18.55 4.12 -9.36
CA LEU A 23 17.23 4.67 -8.99
C LEU A 23 17.28 5.77 -7.93
N ARG A 24 18.46 6.11 -7.37
CA ARG A 24 18.58 7.12 -6.31
C ARG A 24 17.99 8.47 -6.72
N ASN A 25 18.32 8.92 -7.93
CA ASN A 25 17.84 10.21 -8.44
C ASN A 25 16.33 10.22 -8.66
N SER A 26 15.72 9.05 -8.89
CA SER A 26 14.27 8.93 -9.04
C SER A 26 13.52 9.19 -7.72
N PHE A 27 14.08 8.74 -6.59
CA PHE A 27 13.40 8.84 -5.29
C PHE A 27 13.73 10.10 -4.47
N ILE A 28 14.89 10.73 -4.68
CA ILE A 28 15.37 11.84 -3.83
C ILE A 28 15.68 13.11 -4.67
N GLY A 29 15.59 13.05 -5.99
CA GLY A 29 15.88 14.19 -6.86
C GLY A 29 14.75 15.23 -6.88
N GLU A 30 15.11 16.50 -6.70
CA GLU A 30 14.17 17.65 -6.63
C GLU A 30 13.26 17.81 -7.86
N ASN A 31 13.74 17.42 -9.05
CA ASN A 31 12.98 17.52 -10.31
C ASN A 31 12.46 16.17 -10.82
N SER A 32 12.42 15.14 -9.97
CA SER A 32 12.02 13.80 -10.36
C SER A 32 10.59 13.48 -9.92
N ARG A 33 9.75 13.08 -10.89
CA ARG A 33 8.41 12.55 -10.60
C ARG A 33 8.43 11.04 -10.81
N THR A 34 8.18 10.30 -9.74
CA THR A 34 8.25 8.83 -9.75
C THR A 34 6.86 8.22 -9.55
N CYS A 35 6.51 7.28 -10.43
CA CYS A 35 5.34 6.42 -10.29
C CYS A 35 5.81 4.98 -10.06
N MET A 36 5.29 4.32 -9.02
CA MET A 36 5.56 2.91 -8.74
C MET A 36 4.29 2.10 -9.01
N ILE A 37 4.38 1.10 -9.90
CA ILE A 37 3.28 0.19 -10.20
C ILE A 37 3.48 -1.09 -9.38
N ALA A 38 2.62 -1.28 -8.38
CA ALA A 38 2.60 -2.50 -7.57
C ALA A 38 1.79 -3.58 -8.28
N MET A 39 2.44 -4.67 -8.68
CA MET A 39 1.77 -5.83 -9.25
C MET A 39 1.39 -6.81 -8.14
N ILE A 40 0.13 -7.21 -8.10
CA ILE A 40 -0.39 -8.19 -7.14
C ILE A 40 -1.11 -9.32 -7.88
N SER A 41 -0.99 -10.53 -7.36
CA SER A 41 -1.78 -11.67 -7.84
C SER A 41 -3.11 -11.74 -7.07
N PRO A 42 -4.23 -12.09 -7.73
CA PRO A 42 -5.55 -12.14 -7.10
C PRO A 42 -5.76 -13.36 -6.19
N GLY A 43 -4.89 -14.38 -6.27
CA GLY A 43 -5.04 -15.63 -5.52
C GLY A 43 -4.81 -15.49 -4.01
N LEU A 44 -5.66 -16.14 -3.21
CA LEU A 44 -5.57 -16.11 -1.73
C LEU A 44 -4.26 -16.69 -1.20
N SER A 45 -3.67 -17.67 -1.89
CA SER A 45 -2.36 -18.26 -1.57
C SER A 45 -1.23 -17.23 -1.61
N SER A 46 -1.41 -16.13 -2.36
CA SER A 46 -0.42 -15.06 -2.50
C SER A 46 -0.63 -13.91 -1.50
N CYS A 47 -1.59 -14.02 -0.57
CA CYS A 47 -1.98 -12.94 0.34
C CYS A 47 -0.80 -12.32 1.10
N GLN A 48 0.09 -13.15 1.65
CA GLN A 48 1.27 -12.66 2.37
C GLN A 48 2.20 -11.83 1.45
N ASN A 49 2.36 -12.25 0.21
CA ASN A 49 3.22 -11.58 -0.77
C ASN A 49 2.59 -10.26 -1.26
N SER A 50 1.27 -10.27 -1.47
CA SER A 50 0.49 -9.08 -1.80
C SER A 50 0.58 -8.05 -0.67
N LEU A 51 0.45 -8.47 0.60
CA LEU A 51 0.61 -7.57 1.75
C LEU A 51 2.00 -6.96 1.84
N ASN A 52 3.06 -7.73 1.58
CA ASN A 52 4.42 -7.19 1.54
C ASN A 52 4.57 -6.12 0.45
N THR A 53 4.00 -6.36 -0.72
CA THR A 53 4.04 -5.42 -1.86
C THR A 53 3.29 -4.13 -1.54
N LEU A 54 2.07 -4.23 -0.99
CA LEU A 54 1.24 -3.08 -0.63
C LEU A 54 1.86 -2.24 0.49
N ARG A 55 2.47 -2.89 1.50
CA ARG A 55 3.21 -2.19 2.57
C ARG A 55 4.38 -1.39 2.01
N TYR A 56 5.10 -1.96 1.05
CA TYR A 56 6.22 -1.26 0.41
C TYR A 56 5.72 -0.07 -0.41
N ALA A 57 4.72 -0.27 -1.28
CA ALA A 57 4.13 0.79 -2.10
C ALA A 57 3.59 1.96 -1.24
N GLY A 58 2.94 1.65 -0.11
CA GLY A 58 2.46 2.67 0.83
C GLY A 58 3.58 3.48 1.50
N SER A 59 4.71 2.85 1.81
CA SER A 59 5.86 3.55 2.42
C SER A 59 6.54 4.51 1.45
N VAL A 60 6.57 4.15 0.16
CA VAL A 60 7.20 4.97 -0.91
C VAL A 60 6.43 6.26 -1.16
N LYS A 61 5.10 6.26 -0.99
CA LYS A 61 4.27 7.46 -1.10
C LYS A 61 4.68 8.56 -0.11
N LYS A 62 5.21 8.19 1.07
CA LYS A 62 5.67 9.14 2.09
C LYS A 62 7.05 9.75 1.79
N LEU A 63 7.75 9.23 0.79
CA LEU A 63 9.06 9.73 0.33
C LEU A 63 8.93 10.71 -0.83
N ALA A 64 7.77 10.73 -1.52
CA ALA A 64 7.50 11.72 -2.54
C ALA A 64 7.35 13.08 -1.86
N ILE A 65 8.28 13.99 -2.15
CA ILE A 65 8.31 15.36 -1.65
C ILE A 65 6.97 16.03 -2.02
N GLU A 66 6.42 16.80 -1.09
CA GLU A 66 5.09 17.47 -1.06
C GLU A 66 4.86 18.52 -2.19
N ASP A 67 5.36 18.30 -3.41
CA ASP A 67 5.21 19.25 -4.53
C ASP A 67 4.06 18.89 -5.50
N SER A 68 3.22 17.90 -5.16
CA SER A 68 2.02 17.60 -5.95
C SER A 68 0.79 18.24 -5.29
N PRO A 69 -0.04 19.00 -6.03
CA PRO A 69 -1.30 19.50 -5.50
C PRO A 69 -2.09 18.33 -4.96
N GLU A 70 -2.31 18.38 -3.65
CA GLU A 70 -3.16 17.49 -2.89
C GLU A 70 -4.47 17.30 -3.66
N LEU A 71 -4.80 16.07 -4.05
CA LEU A 71 -6.19 15.68 -4.26
C LEU A 71 -6.86 15.73 -2.88
N LYS A 72 -7.09 16.95 -2.37
CA LYS A 72 -7.97 17.16 -1.24
C LYS A 72 -9.36 16.70 -1.72
N PRO A 73 -10.03 15.79 -1.02
CA PRO A 73 -11.45 15.56 -1.28
C PRO A 73 -12.17 16.92 -1.21
N PRO A 74 -13.12 17.21 -2.11
CA PRO A 74 -13.76 18.51 -2.18
C PRO A 74 -14.37 18.86 -0.82
N SER A 75 -14.02 20.02 -0.29
CA SER A 75 -14.47 20.50 1.02
C SER A 75 -15.89 21.10 0.98
N ASN A 76 -16.54 21.07 -0.18
CA ASN A 76 -17.86 21.66 -0.39
C ASN A 76 -18.90 20.54 -0.44
N GLU A 77 -19.83 20.55 0.51
CA GLU A 77 -20.92 19.57 0.64
C GLU A 77 -21.81 19.50 -0.61
N ASP A 78 -21.92 20.59 -1.38
CA ASP A 78 -22.71 20.66 -2.60
C ASP A 78 -22.06 19.92 -3.79
N GLU A 79 -20.73 19.94 -3.90
CA GLU A 79 -19.98 19.22 -4.94
C GLU A 79 -19.86 17.72 -4.62
N LYS A 80 -19.94 17.38 -3.33
CA LYS A 80 -19.93 16.01 -2.80
C LYS A 80 -21.15 15.21 -3.27
N MET A 81 -22.35 15.82 -3.27
CA MET A 81 -23.58 15.14 -3.74
C MET A 81 -23.56 14.83 -5.25
N ALA A 82 -23.00 15.73 -6.07
CA ALA A 82 -22.96 15.55 -7.52
C ALA A 82 -21.96 14.44 -7.91
N MET A 83 -20.83 14.34 -7.20
CA MET A 83 -19.84 13.28 -7.42
C MET A 83 -20.32 11.91 -6.89
N GLU A 84 -21.01 11.89 -5.74
CA GLU A 84 -21.58 10.65 -5.16
C GLU A 84 -22.64 10.01 -6.06
N SER A 85 -23.47 10.80 -6.75
CA SER A 85 -24.52 10.27 -7.64
C SER A 85 -23.97 9.51 -8.85
N GLU A 86 -22.84 9.94 -9.43
CA GLU A 86 -22.26 9.28 -10.61
C GLU A 86 -21.37 8.08 -10.23
N GLU A 87 -20.82 8.06 -9.02
CA GLU A 87 -20.00 6.97 -8.50
C GLU A 87 -20.84 5.74 -8.11
N ASP A 88 -22.03 5.95 -7.54
CA ASP A 88 -22.95 4.87 -7.18
C ASP A 88 -23.46 4.12 -8.42
N ASP A 89 -23.77 4.83 -9.51
CA ASP A 89 -24.22 4.24 -10.77
C ASP A 89 -23.13 3.35 -11.40
N ASN A 90 -21.88 3.82 -11.41
CA ASN A 90 -20.75 3.06 -11.93
C ASN A 90 -20.40 1.84 -11.05
N LEU A 91 -20.47 2.00 -9.72
CA LEU A 91 -20.25 0.91 -8.77
C LEU A 91 -21.36 -0.16 -8.86
N ALA A 92 -22.61 0.27 -9.01
CA ALA A 92 -23.74 -0.62 -9.24
C ALA A 92 -23.60 -1.39 -10.56
N LEU A 93 -23.16 -0.72 -11.64
CA LEU A 93 -22.91 -1.35 -12.93
C LEU A 93 -21.76 -2.38 -12.88
N LEU A 94 -20.68 -2.07 -12.17
CA LEU A 94 -19.55 -2.98 -11.94
C LEU A 94 -19.96 -4.19 -11.10
N ARG A 95 -20.78 -3.99 -10.05
CA ARG A 95 -21.33 -5.08 -9.23
C ARG A 95 -22.27 -5.98 -10.03
N ALA A 96 -23.18 -5.39 -10.81
CA ALA A 96 -24.09 -6.11 -11.69
C ALA A 96 -23.34 -6.92 -12.77
N SER A 97 -22.20 -6.41 -13.23
CA SER A 97 -21.32 -7.13 -14.16
C SER A 97 -20.54 -8.27 -13.49
N ASN A 98 -20.45 -8.27 -12.15
CA ASN A 98 -19.74 -9.27 -11.35
C ASN A 98 -20.67 -10.33 -10.72
N ASP A 99 -22.00 -10.26 -10.93
CA ASP A 99 -23.03 -11.13 -10.32
C ASP A 99 -22.98 -12.63 -10.73
N GLY A 100 -21.88 -13.07 -11.33
CA GLY A 100 -21.61 -14.47 -11.67
C GLY A 100 -20.26 -15.03 -11.19
N GLU A 101 -19.39 -14.23 -10.57
CA GLU A 101 -17.98 -14.59 -10.32
C GLU A 101 -17.62 -14.73 -8.82
N VAL A 102 -18.61 -14.86 -7.93
CA VAL A 102 -18.37 -15.31 -6.55
C VAL A 102 -19.13 -16.61 -6.33
N SER A 103 -18.43 -17.72 -6.54
CA SER A 103 -18.91 -19.06 -6.19
C SER A 103 -19.30 -19.12 -4.71
N ASP A 104 -20.42 -19.81 -4.43
CA ASP A 104 -20.99 -20.10 -3.10
C ASP A 104 -19.99 -20.71 -2.08
N ASP A 105 -18.80 -21.12 -2.52
CA ASP A 105 -17.76 -21.70 -1.65
C ASP A 105 -17.11 -20.70 -0.66
N MET A 106 -17.45 -19.40 -0.72
CA MET A 106 -16.94 -18.40 0.24
C MET A 106 -17.76 -18.31 1.55
N HIS A 107 -18.37 -19.41 2.00
CA HIS A 107 -19.10 -19.47 3.27
C HIS A 107 -18.63 -20.61 4.20
N THR A 108 -17.32 -20.87 4.36
CA THR A 108 -16.88 -21.85 5.39
C THR A 108 -15.57 -21.55 6.15
N VAL A 109 -15.10 -20.30 6.23
CA VAL A 109 -13.77 -20.06 6.85
C VAL A 109 -13.79 -20.07 8.40
N ASN A 110 -14.95 -19.96 9.07
CA ASN A 110 -15.00 -19.93 10.54
C ASN A 110 -15.30 -21.28 11.24
N LYS A 111 -14.86 -22.42 10.69
CA LYS A 111 -14.95 -23.70 11.41
C LYS A 111 -13.61 -24.44 11.49
N ARG A 112 -12.64 -23.86 12.19
CA ARG A 112 -11.54 -24.65 12.80
C ARG A 112 -11.21 -24.16 14.20
N SER A 113 -11.88 -24.76 15.18
CA SER A 113 -11.41 -24.96 16.56
C SER A 113 -11.69 -26.44 16.87
N PRO A 114 -10.77 -27.22 17.47
CA PRO A 114 -10.26 -26.97 18.82
C PRO A 114 -8.73 -27.11 18.97
N ARG A 115 -8.15 -26.15 19.68
CA ARG A 115 -6.79 -26.22 20.24
C ARG A 115 -6.73 -27.38 21.24
N ALA A 116 -6.06 -28.47 20.85
CA ALA A 116 -5.89 -29.66 21.68
C ALA A 116 -5.23 -29.33 23.02
N GLU A 117 -5.91 -29.71 24.10
CA GLU A 117 -5.46 -29.62 25.48
C GLU A 117 -4.40 -30.69 25.76
N ILE A 118 -3.12 -30.32 25.77
CA ILE A 118 -2.04 -31.20 26.25
C ILE A 118 -1.77 -30.86 27.71
N ARG A 119 -2.61 -31.42 28.59
CA ARG A 119 -2.35 -31.53 30.02
C ARG A 119 -1.29 -32.62 30.24
N LYS A 120 -0.01 -32.26 30.19
CA LYS A 120 1.05 -33.12 30.76
C LYS A 120 1.18 -32.83 32.25
N LYS A 121 0.56 -33.69 33.06
CA LYS A 121 0.99 -33.93 34.45
C LYS A 121 2.50 -34.17 34.42
N ARG A 122 3.28 -33.32 35.08
CA ARG A 122 4.61 -33.67 35.53
C ARG A 122 4.55 -33.78 37.06
N SER A 123 5.12 -34.90 37.50
CA SER A 123 5.25 -35.40 38.86
C SER A 123 5.93 -34.43 39.80
#